data_AF-A0A6L9SUC1-F1
#
_entry.id   AF-A0A6L9SUC1-F1
#
_cell.length_a   1.000
_cell.length_b   1.000
_cell.length_c   1.000
_cell.angle_alpha   90.00
_cell.angle_beta   90.00
_cell.angle_gamma   90.00
#
_symmetry.space_group_name_H-M   'P 1'
#
loop_
_entity.id
_entity.type
_entity.pdbx_description
1 polymer ?
#
loop_
_entity_poly.entity_id
_entity_poly.type
_entity_poly.pdbx_seq_one_letter_code
_entity_poly.pdbx_strand_id
1 'polypeptide(L)'
;MNNAKATELAAEVTRTLHIKVAMTKGMTMTSLARVMHIDRNTVKNRLESGDVSLKTFFVITAEAGCDPLVLIAEAMKTVNRKAVESKPADNRPETNGSKTNRPQPSTRIKKGNHHGSHLSR
;
A
#
# COMPACT_ATOMS: atom_id res chain seq x y z
N MET A 1 22.65 3.25 -5.16
CA MET A 1 21.21 2.93 -4.99
C MET A 1 20.93 2.96 -3.50
N ASN A 2 19.98 3.78 -3.02
CA ASN A 2 19.69 3.87 -1.58
C ASN A 2 19.05 2.55 -1.10
N ASN A 3 19.44 2.01 0.05
CA ASN A 3 18.88 0.76 0.59
C ASN A 3 17.34 0.77 0.60
N ALA A 4 16.72 1.92 0.90
CA ALA A 4 15.28 2.09 0.86
C ALA A 4 14.65 1.77 -0.52
N LYS A 5 15.29 2.17 -1.62
CA LYS A 5 14.80 1.87 -2.98
C LYS A 5 14.95 0.40 -3.34
N ALA A 6 16.01 -0.25 -2.84
CA ALA A 6 16.20 -1.68 -3.04
C ALA A 6 15.15 -2.50 -2.27
N THR A 7 14.83 -2.11 -1.03
CA THR A 7 13.78 -2.73 -0.22
C THR A 7 12.39 -2.51 -0.84
N GLU A 8 12.10 -1.31 -1.33
CA GLU A 8 10.84 -1.01 -2.01
C GLU A 8 10.69 -1.83 -3.31
N LEU A 9 11.76 -1.96 -4.09
CA LEU A 9 11.76 -2.79 -5.29
C LEU A 9 11.51 -4.26 -4.96
N ALA A 10 12.20 -4.81 -3.95
CA ALA A 10 11.99 -6.19 -3.52
C ALA A 10 10.54 -6.44 -3.09
N ALA A 11 9.95 -5.51 -2.32
CA ALA A 11 8.55 -5.60 -1.90
C ALA A 11 7.58 -5.57 -3.09
N GLU A 12 7.82 -4.68 -4.07
CA GLU A 12 6.97 -4.59 -5.27
C GLU A 12 7.10 -5.85 -6.14
N VAL A 13 8.32 -6.38 -6.34
CA VAL A 13 8.54 -7.64 -7.08
C VAL A 13 7.76 -8.78 -6.43
N THR A 14 7.87 -8.95 -5.10
CA THR A 14 7.15 -10.01 -4.39
C THR A 14 5.64 -9.83 -4.49
N ARG A 15 5.16 -8.58 -4.43
CA ARG A 15 3.73 -8.28 -4.60
C ARG A 15 3.22 -8.64 -5.99
N THR A 16 3.95 -8.24 -7.04
CA THR A 16 3.60 -8.58 -8.43
C THR A 16 3.58 -10.10 -8.62
N LEU A 17 4.58 -10.80 -8.07
CA LEU A 17 4.62 -12.26 -8.07
C LEU A 17 3.40 -12.87 -7.38
N HIS A 18 3.04 -12.41 -6.18
CA HIS A 18 1.90 -12.92 -5.44
C HIS A 18 0.58 -12.77 -6.22
N ILE A 19 0.35 -11.59 -6.80
CA ILE A 19 -0.84 -11.33 -7.64
C ILE A 19 -0.85 -12.27 -8.84
N LYS A 20 0.30 -12.44 -9.53
CA LYS A 20 0.40 -13.30 -10.71
C LYS A 20 0.07 -14.75 -10.37
N VAL A 21 0.66 -15.28 -9.30
CA VAL A 21 0.39 -16.63 -8.78
C VAL A 21 -1.09 -16.81 -8.45
N ALA A 22 -1.74 -15.82 -7.82
CA ALA A 22 -3.16 -15.89 -7.50
C ALA A 22 -4.06 -15.89 -8.75
N MET A 23 -3.60 -15.30 -9.86
CA MET A 23 -4.33 -15.26 -11.13
C MET A 23 -4.04 -16.47 -12.04
N THR A 24 -2.96 -17.21 -11.79
CA THR A 24 -2.60 -18.39 -12.59
C THR A 24 -3.55 -19.55 -12.30
N LYS A 25 -4.34 -19.94 -13.30
CA LYS A 25 -5.30 -21.05 -13.19
C LYS A 25 -4.58 -22.36 -12.87
N GLY A 26 -5.00 -23.05 -11.82
CA GLY A 26 -4.43 -24.33 -11.39
C GLY A 26 -3.25 -24.21 -10.43
N MET A 27 -2.75 -22.99 -10.19
CA MET A 27 -1.70 -22.73 -9.22
C MET A 27 -2.30 -22.43 -7.86
N THR A 28 -1.95 -23.21 -6.85
CA THR A 28 -2.42 -23.01 -5.48
C THR A 28 -1.22 -22.96 -4.54
N MET A 29 -1.40 -22.37 -3.36
CA MET A 29 -0.36 -22.41 -2.33
C MET A 29 0.03 -23.86 -1.97
N THR A 30 -0.90 -24.81 -2.11
CA THR A 30 -0.67 -26.24 -1.91
C THR A 30 0.16 -26.89 -3.02
N SER A 31 0.01 -26.45 -4.28
CA SER A 31 0.87 -26.96 -5.37
C SER A 31 2.29 -26.41 -5.24
N LEU A 32 2.43 -25.12 -4.91
CA LEU A 32 3.74 -24.51 -4.61
C LEU A 32 4.44 -25.17 -3.42
N ALA A 33 3.71 -25.44 -2.34
CA ALA A 33 4.21 -26.17 -1.18
C ALA A 33 4.81 -27.53 -1.54
N ARG A 34 4.14 -28.28 -2.44
CA ARG A 34 4.61 -29.58 -2.93
C ARG A 34 5.91 -29.45 -3.73
N VAL A 35 5.99 -28.52 -4.66
CA VAL A 35 7.19 -28.30 -5.48
C VAL A 35 8.38 -27.86 -4.63
N MET A 36 8.12 -27.00 -3.65
CA MET A 36 9.15 -26.43 -2.79
C MET A 36 9.55 -27.31 -1.60
N HIS A 37 8.85 -28.43 -1.38
CA HIS A 37 9.02 -29.30 -0.21
C HIS A 37 8.93 -28.55 1.14
N ILE A 38 7.98 -27.63 1.26
CA ILE A 38 7.72 -26.87 2.48
C ILE A 38 6.23 -26.77 2.76
N ASP A 39 5.87 -26.38 3.98
CA ASP A 39 4.47 -26.19 4.36
C ASP A 39 3.78 -25.06 3.58
N ARG A 40 2.50 -25.27 3.28
CA ARG A 40 1.61 -24.27 2.67
C ARG A 40 1.61 -22.95 3.43
N ASN A 41 1.61 -23.00 4.75
CA ASN A 41 1.62 -21.80 5.59
C ASN A 41 2.94 -21.03 5.43
N THR A 42 4.05 -21.73 5.27
CA THR A 42 5.35 -21.12 5.01
C THR A 42 5.38 -20.44 3.64
N VAL A 43 4.80 -21.05 2.59
CA VAL A 43 4.65 -20.42 1.27
C VAL A 43 3.82 -19.14 1.38
N LYS A 44 2.66 -19.22 2.05
CA LYS A 44 1.76 -18.08 2.25
C LYS A 44 2.47 -16.94 2.98
N ASN A 45 3.09 -17.22 4.14
CA ASN A 45 3.76 -16.22 4.95
C ASN A 45 4.92 -15.56 4.20
N ARG A 46 5.70 -16.32 3.39
CA ARG A 46 6.78 -15.75 2.58
C ARG A 46 6.27 -14.81 1.50
N LEU A 47 5.19 -15.18 0.82
CA LEU A 47 4.59 -14.33 -0.21
C LEU A 47 3.92 -13.08 0.38
N GLU A 48 3.30 -13.18 1.55
CA GLU A 48 2.65 -12.05 2.23
C GLU A 48 3.66 -11.11 2.91
N SER A 49 4.72 -11.64 3.50
CA SER A 49 5.75 -10.85 4.20
C SER A 49 6.68 -10.08 3.26
N GLY A 50 6.71 -10.44 1.96
CA GLY A 50 7.65 -9.85 1.02
C GLY A 50 9.06 -10.46 1.09
N ASP A 51 9.34 -11.28 2.10
CA ASP A 51 10.65 -11.92 2.33
C ASP A 51 10.75 -13.25 1.57
N VAL A 52 10.96 -13.13 0.26
CA VAL A 52 11.11 -14.26 -0.64
C VAL A 52 12.58 -14.39 -1.05
N SER A 53 13.21 -15.49 -0.63
CA SER A 53 14.58 -15.81 -1.09
C SER A 53 14.63 -15.90 -2.62
N LEU A 54 15.77 -15.53 -3.21
CA LEU A 54 15.95 -15.56 -4.66
C LEU A 54 15.68 -16.95 -5.27
N LYS A 55 16.06 -18.03 -4.56
CA LYS A 55 15.75 -19.40 -4.96
C LYS A 55 14.24 -19.64 -5.02
N THR A 56 13.51 -19.24 -3.99
CA THR A 56 12.04 -19.34 -3.95
C THR A 56 11.41 -18.55 -5.09
N PHE A 57 11.88 -17.33 -5.32
CA PHE A 57 11.39 -16.48 -6.39
C PHE A 57 11.44 -17.21 -7.75
N PHE A 58 12.61 -17.74 -8.12
CA PHE A 58 12.78 -18.46 -9.40
C PHE A 58 11.95 -19.73 -9.51
N VAL A 59 11.81 -20.49 -8.42
CA VAL A 59 10.94 -21.69 -8.41
C VAL A 59 9.49 -21.29 -8.66
N ILE A 60 8.99 -20.26 -7.96
CA ILE A 60 7.61 -19.81 -8.12
C ILE A 60 7.37 -19.26 -9.53
N THR A 61 8.31 -18.50 -10.10
CA THR A 61 8.16 -17.98 -11.46
C THR A 61 8.16 -19.08 -12.51
N ALA A 62 9.01 -20.10 -12.36
CA ALA A 62 9.04 -21.26 -13.26
C ALA A 62 7.71 -22.03 -13.22
N GLU A 63 7.20 -22.31 -12.01
CA GLU A 63 5.92 -22.99 -11.82
C GLU A 63 4.72 -22.16 -12.32
N ALA A 64 4.81 -20.83 -12.21
CA ALA A 64 3.78 -19.92 -12.72
C ALA A 64 3.85 -19.71 -14.25
N GLY A 65 4.84 -20.28 -14.93
CA GLY A 65 5.09 -20.02 -16.36
C GLY A 65 5.41 -18.54 -16.65
N CYS A 66 6.00 -17.84 -15.68
CA CYS A 66 6.31 -16.42 -15.76
C CYS A 66 7.82 -16.21 -15.97
N ASP A 67 8.17 -15.22 -16.78
CA ASP A 67 9.56 -14.79 -16.91
C ASP A 67 9.95 -13.92 -15.68
N PRO A 68 10.93 -14.36 -14.87
CA PRO A 68 11.40 -13.63 -13.70
C PRO A 68 11.94 -12.23 -14.03
N LEU A 69 12.57 -12.05 -15.19
CA LEU A 69 13.13 -10.76 -15.60
C LEU A 69 12.01 -9.77 -15.99
N VAL A 70 10.93 -10.27 -16.60
CA VAL A 70 9.75 -9.45 -16.91
C VAL A 70 9.11 -8.93 -15.64
N LEU A 71 8.93 -9.78 -14.62
CA LEU A 71 8.39 -9.38 -13.32
C LEU A 71 9.24 -8.31 -12.64
N ILE A 72 10.56 -8.47 -12.65
CA ILE A 72 11.49 -7.47 -12.10
C ILE A 72 11.37 -6.15 -12.87
N ALA A 73 11.31 -6.19 -14.21
CA ALA A 73 11.16 -4.99 -15.02
C ALA A 73 9.83 -4.26 -14.78
N GLU A 74 8.72 -4.98 -14.60
CA GLU A 74 7.41 -4.41 -14.25
C GLU A 74 7.43 -3.74 -12.88
N ALA A 75 8.04 -4.38 -11.87
CA ALA A 75 8.19 -3.80 -10.54
C ALA A 75 9.08 -2.54 -10.57
N MET A 76 10.20 -2.57 -11.31
CA MET A 76 11.06 -1.40 -11.50
C MET A 76 10.32 -0.22 -12.12
N LYS A 77 9.49 -0.46 -13.15
CA LYS A 77 8.65 0.59 -13.75
C LYS A 77 7.70 1.19 -12.73
N THR A 78 7.09 0.36 -11.89
CA THR A 78 6.15 0.79 -10.84
C THR A 78 6.83 1.65 -9.77
N VAL A 79 7.98 1.21 -9.25
CA VAL A 79 8.77 1.97 -8.26
C VAL A 79 9.26 3.30 -8.87
N ASN A 80 9.76 3.27 -10.11
CA ASN A 80 10.19 4.49 -10.78
C ASN A 80 9.04 5.48 -11.01
N ARG A 81 7.84 4.99 -11.34
CA ARG A 81 6.65 5.86 -11.48
C ARG A 81 6.26 6.53 -10.17
N LYS A 82 6.23 5.77 -9.06
CA LYS A 82 5.97 6.30 -7.71
C LYS A 82 6.99 7.37 -7.31
N ALA A 83 8.26 7.17 -7.64
CA ALA A 83 9.31 8.15 -7.36
C ALA A 83 9.12 9.47 -8.12
N VAL A 84 8.56 9.44 -9.35
CA VAL A 84 8.26 10.64 -10.14
C VAL A 84 7.00 11.36 -9.64
N GLU A 85 5.96 10.60 -9.26
CA GLU A 85 4.70 11.16 -8.72
C GLU A 85 4.85 11.74 -7.30
N SER A 86 5.84 11.26 -6.52
CA SER A 86 6.07 11.70 -5.13
C SER A 86 6.72 13.08 -4.96
N LYS A 87 7.03 13.81 -6.03
CA LYS A 87 7.33 15.24 -5.90
C LYS A 87 5.99 15.93 -5.60
N PRO A 88 5.78 16.52 -4.41
CA PRO A 88 4.68 17.45 -4.28
C PRO A 88 4.95 18.54 -5.31
N ALA A 89 4.02 18.74 -6.23
CA ALA A 89 3.91 20.03 -6.87
C ALA A 89 3.67 21.01 -5.71
N ASP A 90 4.71 21.71 -5.28
CA ASP A 90 4.61 22.88 -4.41
C ASP A 90 3.98 24.00 -5.25
N ASN A 91 2.73 23.77 -5.67
CA ASN A 91 1.86 24.80 -6.19
C ASN A 91 1.24 25.50 -4.97
N ARG A 92 2.09 26.16 -4.17
CA ARG A 92 1.64 27.26 -3.34
C ARG A 92 1.07 28.32 -4.29
N PRO A 93 -0.22 28.67 -4.21
CA PRO A 93 -0.66 29.92 -4.80
C PRO A 93 -0.05 31.02 -3.92
N GLU A 94 0.91 31.76 -4.47
CA GLU A 94 1.26 33.08 -3.93
C GLU A 94 0.07 34.01 -4.15
N THR A 95 -0.92 33.98 -3.26
CA THR A 95 -1.93 35.05 -3.22
C THR A 95 -1.38 36.22 -2.44
N ASN A 96 -0.60 37.05 -3.13
CA ASN A 96 -0.41 38.44 -2.74
C ASN A 96 -1.74 39.19 -2.88
N GLY A 97 -2.23 39.70 -1.75
CA GLY A 97 -3.07 40.89 -1.69
C GLY A 97 -4.52 40.78 -2.17
N SER A 98 -5.47 40.66 -1.24
CA SER A 98 -6.65 41.54 -1.22
C SER A 98 -7.40 41.41 0.10
N LYS A 99 -7.34 42.49 0.89
CA LYS A 99 -8.26 42.75 1.99
C LYS A 99 -9.67 42.89 1.40
N THR A 100 -10.54 41.91 1.61
CA THR A 100 -11.98 42.09 1.44
C THR A 100 -12.68 41.73 2.73
N ASN A 101 -13.10 42.78 3.44
CA ASN A 101 -14.01 42.75 4.58
C ASN A 101 -15.26 41.92 4.23
N ARG A 102 -15.45 40.77 4.87
CA ARG A 102 -16.73 40.06 4.89
C ARG A 102 -17.18 39.91 6.34
N PRO A 103 -18.26 40.58 6.77
CA PRO A 103 -18.72 40.48 8.15
C PRO A 103 -19.26 39.07 8.44
N GLN A 104 -18.81 38.48 9.56
CA GLN A 104 -19.39 37.28 10.15
C GLN A 104 -20.84 37.56 10.59
N PRO A 105 -21.82 36.73 10.22
CA PRO A 105 -23.13 36.77 10.86
C PRO A 105 -23.04 36.09 12.25
N SER A 106 -22.98 36.92 13.29
CA SER A 106 -23.20 36.53 14.68
C SER A 106 -24.64 36.07 14.88
N THR A 107 -24.84 34.81 15.25
CA THR A 107 -26.13 34.33 15.79
C THR A 107 -25.92 33.76 17.19
N ARG A 108 -25.91 34.71 18.13
CA ARG A 108 -26.11 34.54 19.56
C ARG A 108 -27.42 33.78 19.84
N ILE A 109 -27.34 32.50 20.20
CA ILE A 109 -28.47 31.81 20.84
C ILE A 109 -28.30 31.93 22.37
N LYS A 110 -29.04 32.90 22.92
CA LYS A 110 -29.27 33.12 24.34
C LYS A 110 -30.21 32.01 24.84
N LYS A 111 -29.69 31.03 25.60
CA LYS A 111 -30.55 30.10 26.35
C LYS A 111 -30.33 30.34 27.85
N GLY A 112 -31.12 31.28 28.38
CA GLY A 112 -31.28 31.48 29.82
C GLY A 112 -32.50 30.73 30.32
N ASN A 113 -32.32 30.09 31.48
CA ASN A 113 -33.27 29.67 32.52
C ASN A 113 -34.48 28.79 32.17
N HIS A 114 -34.65 27.69 32.92
CA HIS A 114 -35.58 27.65 34.07
C HIS A 114 -35.28 26.45 34.99
N HIS A 115 -35.82 26.53 36.20
CA HIS A 115 -35.39 25.95 37.48
C HIS A 115 -35.71 24.45 37.71
N GLY A 116 -34.88 23.80 38.53
CA GLY A 116 -35.30 23.35 39.87
C GLY A 116 -35.77 21.90 40.09
N SER A 117 -35.43 21.41 41.30
CA SER A 117 -35.71 20.12 41.96
C SER A 117 -34.90 18.92 41.43
N HIS A 118 -33.95 18.29 42.14
CA HIS A 118 -33.80 17.97 43.57
C HIS A 118 -35.05 17.37 44.19
N LEU A 119 -35.15 16.04 44.13
CA LEU A 119 -35.68 15.21 45.21
C LEU A 119 -35.00 13.84 45.14
N SER A 120 -34.24 13.56 46.18
CA SER A 120 -33.80 12.23 46.56
C SER A 120 -34.90 11.58 47.40
N ARG A 121 -35.04 10.27 47.22
CA ARG A 121 -35.79 9.30 48.04
C ARG A 121 -37.28 9.15 47.79
#